data_AF-A0A7W1GBC4-F1
#
_entry.id   AF-A0A7W1GBC4-F1
#
_cell.length_a   1.000
_cell.length_b   1.000
_cell.length_c   1.000
_cell.angle_alpha   90.00
_cell.angle_beta   90.00
_cell.angle_gamma   90.00
#
_symmetry.space_group_name_H-M   'P 1'
#
loop_
_entity.id
_entity.type
_entity.pdbx_description
1 polymer ?
#
loop_
_entity_poly.entity_id
_entity_poly.type
_entity_poly.pdbx_seq_one_letter_code
_entity_poly.pdbx_strand_id
1 'polypeptide(L)'
;MKSNSFEFDCLNCNQVMRIVFNVLINATWDLKEAIGEKLATQAKKFYGIGLVGKSPGGGWPHMTICCCERCRTKCLIYAGVEEIYNSMYQVTIQAVTELIESEEDSHNERVNNCE
;
A
#
# COMPACT_ATOMS: atom_id res chain seq x y z
N MET A 1 -22.85 9.68 -7.37
CA MET A 1 -22.25 9.23 -6.08
C MET A 1 -20.77 9.03 -6.32
N LYS A 2 -19.89 9.81 -5.66
CA LYS A 2 -18.45 9.54 -5.69
C LYS A 2 -18.21 8.36 -4.73
N SER A 3 -17.73 7.23 -5.23
CA SER A 3 -17.34 6.10 -4.37
C SER A 3 -16.26 6.59 -3.40
N ASN A 4 -16.38 6.26 -2.12
CA ASN A 4 -15.39 6.60 -1.07
C ASN A 4 -14.40 5.45 -0.82
N SER A 5 -14.49 4.40 -1.63
CA SER A 5 -13.64 3.23 -1.56
C SER A 5 -13.32 2.70 -2.96
N PHE A 6 -12.27 1.90 -3.01
CA PHE A 6 -11.90 1.06 -4.14
C PHE A 6 -12.05 -0.41 -3.75
N GLU A 7 -12.64 -1.19 -4.64
CA GLU A 7 -12.82 -2.64 -4.48
C GLU A 7 -11.95 -3.37 -5.51
N PHE A 8 -11.36 -4.48 -5.08
CA PHE A 8 -10.52 -5.31 -5.92
C PHE A 8 -10.56 -6.75 -5.42
N ASP A 9 -10.30 -7.70 -6.31
CA ASP A 9 -10.23 -9.11 -5.93
C ASP A 9 -8.87 -9.43 -5.31
N CYS A 10 -8.88 -10.17 -4.19
CA CYS A 10 -7.66 -10.70 -3.62
C CYS A 10 -6.93 -11.57 -4.64
N LEU A 11 -5.65 -11.26 -4.90
CA LEU A 11 -4.84 -11.93 -5.92
C LEU A 11 -4.63 -13.43 -5.69
N ASN A 12 -4.85 -13.92 -4.46
CA ASN A 12 -4.69 -15.33 -4.10
C ASN A 12 -6.02 -16.10 -4.04
N CYS A 13 -7.06 -15.54 -3.43
CA CYS A 13 -8.32 -16.28 -3.17
C CYS A 13 -9.58 -15.70 -3.84
N ASN A 14 -9.44 -14.65 -4.64
CA ASN A 14 -10.52 -13.93 -5.33
C ASN A 14 -11.63 -13.40 -4.41
N GLN A 15 -11.39 -13.31 -3.10
CA GLN A 15 -12.28 -12.62 -2.19
C GLN A 15 -12.26 -11.12 -2.53
N VAL A 16 -13.44 -10.50 -2.67
CA VAL A 16 -13.54 -9.05 -2.85
C VAL A 16 -13.00 -8.36 -1.60
N MET A 17 -11.98 -7.54 -1.79
CA MET A 17 -11.37 -6.67 -0.80
C MET A 17 -11.78 -5.23 -1.06
N ARG A 18 -11.82 -4.43 0.00
CA ARG A 18 -12.17 -3.00 -0.07
C ARG A 18 -11.14 -2.17 0.66
N ILE A 19 -10.71 -1.08 0.04
CA ILE A 19 -9.90 -0.03 0.68
C ILE A 19 -10.66 1.29 0.67
N VAL A 20 -10.81 1.91 1.85
CA VAL A 20 -11.44 3.22 2.00
C VAL A 20 -10.42 4.31 1.68
N PHE A 21 -10.76 5.29 0.84
CA PHE A 21 -9.82 6.34 0.40
C PHE A 21 -9.29 7.18 1.55
N ASN A 22 -10.07 7.33 2.63
CA ASN A 22 -9.62 8.03 3.84
C ASN A 22 -8.37 7.38 4.48
N VAL A 23 -8.20 6.06 4.33
CA VAL A 23 -6.98 5.36 4.78
C VAL A 23 -5.79 5.82 3.94
N LEU A 24 -5.94 5.94 2.63
CA LEU A 24 -4.87 6.39 1.74
C LEU A 24 -4.50 7.86 1.96
N ILE A 25 -5.50 8.74 2.13
CA ILE A 25 -5.30 10.18 2.35
C ILE A 25 -4.56 10.43 3.66
N ASN A 26 -4.90 9.71 4.73
CA ASN A 26 -4.31 9.91 6.06
C ASN A 26 -3.18 8.92 6.37
N ALA A 27 -2.77 8.07 5.41
CA ALA A 27 -1.69 7.12 5.64
C ALA A 27 -0.38 7.89 5.82
N THR A 28 0.09 7.97 7.06
CA THR A 28 1.41 8.47 7.46
C THR A 28 2.42 7.34 7.68
N TRP A 29 2.15 6.15 7.12
CA TRP A 29 2.91 4.95 7.42
C TRP A 29 4.32 4.99 6.84
N ASP A 30 5.31 4.72 7.70
CA ASP A 30 6.62 4.34 7.22
C ASP A 30 6.54 2.90 6.69
N LEU A 31 6.58 2.77 5.35
CA LEU A 31 6.60 1.49 4.67
C LEU A 31 7.67 0.55 5.25
N LYS A 32 8.79 1.09 5.74
CA LYS A 32 9.86 0.29 6.38
C LYS A 32 9.39 -0.41 7.65
N GLU A 33 8.56 0.23 8.47
CA GLU A 33 8.01 -0.38 9.69
C GLU A 33 7.04 -1.52 9.35
N ALA A 34 6.31 -1.40 8.24
CA ALA A 34 5.24 -2.32 7.89
C ALA A 34 5.71 -3.58 7.14
N ILE A 35 6.72 -3.47 6.27
CA ILE A 35 7.25 -4.61 5.49
C ILE A 35 8.75 -4.85 5.68
N GLY A 36 9.40 -4.11 6.58
CA GLY A 36 10.84 -4.16 6.74
C GLY A 36 11.58 -3.36 5.66
N GLU A 37 12.83 -2.99 5.97
CA GLU A 37 13.63 -2.09 5.14
C GLU A 37 13.95 -2.66 3.75
N LYS A 38 14.22 -3.98 3.67
CA LYS A 38 14.56 -4.68 2.42
C LYS A 38 13.40 -4.61 1.42
N LEU A 39 12.20 -5.04 1.82
CA LEU A 39 11.01 -5.01 0.97
C LEU A 39 10.58 -3.58 0.67
N ALA A 40 10.67 -2.66 1.63
CA ALA A 40 10.38 -1.25 1.38
C ALA A 40 11.31 -0.63 0.33
N THR A 41 12.60 -0.99 0.35
CA THR A 41 13.59 -0.55 -0.64
C THR A 41 13.29 -1.17 -2.02
N GLN A 42 12.95 -2.46 -2.06
CA GLN A 42 12.55 -3.13 -3.30
C GLN A 42 11.28 -2.52 -3.90
N ALA A 43 10.24 -2.25 -3.09
CA ALA A 43 9.01 -1.61 -3.52
C ALA A 43 9.27 -0.19 -4.07
N LYS A 44 10.06 0.62 -3.36
CA LYS A 44 10.46 1.95 -3.85
C LYS A 44 11.21 1.86 -5.18
N LYS A 45 12.13 0.90 -5.33
CA LYS A 45 12.85 0.66 -6.58
C LYS A 45 11.91 0.20 -7.71
N PHE A 46 11.01 -0.72 -7.42
CA PHE A 46 10.03 -1.27 -8.39
C PHE A 46 9.12 -0.16 -8.94
N TYR A 47 8.61 0.72 -8.08
CA TYR A 47 7.76 1.84 -8.48
C TYR A 47 8.54 3.09 -8.90
N GLY A 48 9.88 3.04 -8.96
CA GLY A 48 10.72 4.15 -9.39
C GLY A 48 10.64 5.39 -8.47
N ILE A 49 10.37 5.20 -7.18
CA ILE A 49 10.28 6.29 -6.21
C ILE A 49 11.67 6.82 -5.92
N GLY A 50 11.88 8.10 -6.22
CA GLY A 50 13.16 8.77 -6.02
C GLY A 50 13.56 8.87 -4.55
N LEU A 51 14.83 9.24 -4.30
CA LEU A 51 15.40 9.37 -2.94
C LEU A 51 14.60 10.30 -2.03
N VAL A 52 13.93 11.30 -2.59
CA VAL A 52 13.08 12.25 -1.87
C VAL A 52 11.65 11.75 -1.64
N GLY A 53 11.35 10.48 -1.95
CA GLY A 53 10.02 9.89 -1.74
C GLY A 53 8.98 10.25 -2.79
N LYS A 54 9.37 10.89 -3.90
CA LYS A 54 8.46 11.27 -4.99
C LYS A 54 8.42 10.22 -6.09
N SER A 55 7.24 10.04 -6.67
CA SER A 55 7.05 9.29 -7.91
C SER A 55 7.76 9.99 -9.09
N PRO A 56 8.05 9.29 -10.19
CA PRO A 56 8.68 9.90 -11.38
C PRO A 56 7.90 11.10 -11.95
N GLY A 57 6.58 11.16 -11.74
CA GLY A 57 5.72 12.27 -12.15
C GLY A 57 5.70 13.46 -11.18
N GLY A 58 6.48 13.43 -10.09
CA GLY A 58 6.60 14.53 -9.12
C GLY A 58 5.59 14.50 -7.96
N GLY A 59 4.58 13.63 -8.01
CA GLY A 59 3.61 13.43 -6.92
C GLY A 59 4.18 12.58 -5.77
N TRP A 60 3.57 12.69 -4.60
CA TRP A 60 3.86 11.87 -3.42
C TRP A 60 3.01 10.61 -3.45
N PRO A 61 3.57 9.44 -3.79
CA PRO A 61 2.81 8.22 -3.76
C PRO A 61 2.57 7.77 -2.32
N HIS A 62 1.35 7.32 -2.06
CA HIS A 62 0.98 6.66 -0.83
C HIS A 62 1.03 5.15 -1.05
N MET A 63 1.63 4.44 -0.09
CA MET A 63 1.59 3.00 -0.03
C MET A 63 0.93 2.55 1.26
N THR A 64 0.11 1.52 1.17
CA THR A 64 -0.53 0.90 2.34
C THR A 64 -0.67 -0.59 2.11
N ILE A 65 -0.80 -1.33 3.20
CA ILE A 65 -0.99 -2.78 3.18
C ILE A 65 -2.43 -3.06 3.56
N CYS A 66 -3.07 -3.94 2.81
CA CYS A 66 -4.35 -4.53 3.17
C CYS A 66 -4.19 -6.04 3.28
N CYS A 67 -4.67 -6.63 4.37
CA CYS A 67 -4.71 -8.08 4.54
C CYS A 67 -6.06 -8.62 4.07
N CYS A 68 -6.04 -9.67 3.26
CA CYS A 68 -7.27 -10.40 2.93
C CYS A 68 -7.82 -11.07 4.20
N GLU A 69 -9.07 -10.82 4.54
CA GLU A 69 -9.72 -11.43 5.71
C GLU A 69 -9.86 -12.95 5.58
N ARG A 70 -9.94 -13.47 4.35
CA ARG A 70 -10.16 -14.89 4.06
C ARG A 70 -8.88 -15.71 4.08
N CYS A 71 -7.89 -15.34 3.25
CA CYS A 71 -6.66 -16.13 3.09
C CYS A 71 -5.44 -15.50 3.77
N ARG A 72 -5.59 -14.33 4.41
CA ARG A 72 -4.52 -13.58 5.08
C ARG A 72 -3.38 -13.11 4.17
N THR A 73 -3.52 -13.25 2.84
CA THR A 73 -2.60 -12.66 1.87
C THR A 73 -2.48 -11.15 2.10
N LYS A 74 -1.24 -10.67 2.21
CA LYS A 74 -0.92 -9.24 2.32
C LYS A 74 -0.83 -8.64 0.92
N CYS A 75 -1.61 -7.59 0.68
CA CYS A 75 -1.60 -6.85 -0.57
C CYS A 75 -1.03 -5.45 -0.32
N LEU A 76 0.01 -5.08 -1.05
CA LEU A 76 0.53 -3.72 -1.11
C LEU A 76 -0.26 -2.91 -2.15
N ILE A 77 -0.88 -1.83 -1.69
CA ILE A 77 -1.59 -0.87 -2.54
C ILE A 77 -0.67 0.32 -2.77
N TYR A 78 -0.49 0.68 -4.04
CA TYR A 78 0.25 1.87 -4.47
C TYR A 78 -0.72 2.85 -5.13
N ALA A 79 -0.83 4.04 -4.54
CA ALA A 79 -1.79 5.06 -4.97
C ALA A 79 -1.14 6.43 -5.07
N GLY A 80 -1.53 7.20 -6.08
CA GLY A 80 -1.29 8.64 -6.11
C GLY A 80 -2.39 9.35 -5.34
N VAL A 81 -2.04 10.25 -4.43
CA VAL A 81 -2.98 11.13 -3.74
C VAL A 81 -2.59 12.57 -4.03
N GLU A 82 -3.51 13.33 -4.60
CA GLU A 82 -3.29 14.74 -4.96
C GLU A 82 -4.39 15.60 -4.34
N GLU A 83 -4.01 16.63 -3.59
CA GLU A 83 -4.94 17.64 -3.06
C GLU A 83 -5.12 18.75 -4.09
N ILE A 84 -6.24 18.73 -4.82
CA ILE A 84 -6.51 19.69 -5.90
C ILE A 84 -7.07 21.02 -5.38
N TYR A 85 -7.74 21.00 -4.23
CA TYR A 85 -8.25 22.14 -3.47
C TYR A 85 -8.26 21.79 -1.99
N ASN A 86 -8.36 22.78 -1.10
CA ASN A 86 -8.43 22.57 0.36
C ASN A 86 -9.43 21.45 0.71
N SER A 87 -8.89 20.34 1.24
CA SER A 87 -9.66 19.16 1.65
C SER A 87 -10.42 18.44 0.52
N MET A 88 -10.03 18.65 -0.74
CA MET A 88 -10.50 17.90 -1.90
C MET A 88 -9.35 17.11 -2.52
N TYR A 89 -9.44 15.79 -2.41
CA TYR A 89 -8.40 14.87 -2.85
C TYR A 89 -8.84 14.09 -4.09
N GLN A 90 -7.93 13.95 -5.04
CA GLN A 90 -7.99 12.97 -6.11
C GLN A 90 -7.09 11.78 -5.74
N VAL A 91 -7.69 10.61 -5.62
CA VAL A 91 -6.99 9.35 -5.32
C VAL A 91 -7.00 8.48 -6.57
N THR A 92 -5.83 8.05 -7.03
CA THR A 92 -5.67 7.15 -8.18
C THR A 92 -4.95 5.90 -7.73
N ILE A 93 -5.64 4.75 -7.73
CA ILE A 93 -5.01 3.45 -7.48
C ILE A 93 -4.20 3.09 -8.72
N GLN A 94 -2.88 2.94 -8.55
CA GLN A 94 -1.95 2.69 -9.64
C GLN A 94 -1.53 1.22 -9.70
N ALA A 95 -1.41 0.56 -8.55
CA ALA A 95 -1.13 -0.88 -8.50
C ALA A 95 -1.65 -1.52 -7.21
N VAL A 96 -1.94 -2.81 -7.32
CA VAL A 96 -2.20 -3.74 -6.21
C VAL A 96 -1.30 -4.94 -6.44
N THR A 97 -0.43 -5.24 -5.48
CA THR A 97 0.56 -6.32 -5.61
C THR A 97 0.56 -7.19 -4.37
N GLU A 98 0.71 -8.50 -4.55
CA GLU A 98 0.89 -9.42 -3.44
C GLU A 98 2.28 -9.27 -2.82
N LEU A 99 2.34 -9.27 -1.48
CA LEU A 99 3.59 -9.35 -0.74
C LEU A 99 3.87 -10.82 -0.41
N ILE A 100 4.90 -11.37 -1.04
CA ILE A 100 5.40 -12.72 -0.77
C ILE A 100 6.59 -12.57 0.19
N GLU A 101 6.41 -12.98 1.44
CA GLU A 101 7.51 -13.09 2.39
C GLU A 101 8.30 -14.38 2.06
N SER A 102 9.52 -14.25 1.55
CA SER A 102 10.41 -15.40 1.37
C SER A 102 10.87 -15.92 2.74
N GLU A 103 10.82 -17.25 2.95
CA GLU A 103 11.14 -17.93 4.22
C GLU A 103 12.57 -17.70 4.75
N GLU A 104 13.46 -17.02 4.02
CA GLU A 104 14.84 -16.75 4.43
C GLU A 104 14.98 -15.72 5.59
N ASP A 105 13.92 -14.99 5.93
CA ASP A 105 13.97 -13.90 6.93
C ASP A 105 13.30 -14.28 8.27
N SER A 106 13.08 -15.57 8.58
CA SER A 106 12.39 -16.04 9.80
C SER A 106 13.19 -15.90 11.11
N HIS A 107 14.25 -15.09 11.13
CA HIS A 107 15.11 -14.88 12.31
C HIS A 107 15.17 -13.43 12.82
N ASN A 108 14.20 -12.58 12.48
CA ASN A 108 14.03 -11.35 13.25
C ASN A 108 12.57 -11.11 13.65
N GLU A 109 12.39 -10.79 14.92
CA GLU A 109 11.17 -10.98 15.70
C GLU A 109 9.98 -10.12 15.26
N ARG A 110 8.82 -10.78 15.23
CA ARG A 110 7.47 -10.32 15.63
C ARG A 110 7.28 -8.81 15.77
N VAL A 111 6.62 -8.22 14.76
CA VAL A 111 5.62 -7.17 15.01
C VAL A 111 4.30 -7.65 14.42
N ASN A 112 3.55 -8.39 15.24
CA ASN A 112 2.11 -8.55 15.03
C ASN A 112 1.48 -7.18 15.28
N ASN A 113 0.94 -6.55 14.25
CA ASN A 113 -0.17 -5.61 14.40
C ASN A 113 -1.04 -5.72 13.15
N CYS A 114 -1.94 -6.71 13.21
CA CYS A 114 -3.16 -6.75 12.42
C CYS A 114 -4.31 -6.82 13.44
N GLU A 115 -4.56 -5.70 14.11
CA GLU A 115 -5.81 -5.41 14.81
C GLU A 115 -6.48 -4.22 14.12
#